data_AF-A0A2T7SP52-F1
#
_entry.id   AF-A0A2T7SP52-F1
#
_cell.length_a   1.000
_cell.length_b   1.000
_cell.length_c   1.000
_cell.angle_alpha   90.00
_cell.angle_beta   90.00
_cell.angle_gamma   90.00
#
_symmetry.space_group_name_H-M   'P 1'
#
loop_
_entity.id
_entity.type
_entity.pdbx_description
1 polymer ?
#
loop_
_entity_poly.entity_id
_entity_poly.type
_entity_poly.pdbx_seq_one_letter_code
_entity_poly.pdbx_strand_id
1 'polypeptide(L)'
;MTALFDLTTPVVPAPALAPAAGTTRPTFTIALPTGVKLLNSNQRLHHAPKGKLTHALRAAAMEAVGENPALMEALAAAKPGPLFERAHILGIYRPRSVGRCDPANWYPSFKAAVDGIVDAGLLDDDDHTRLVGPDMRLGRKIKGGQLVLVIRGLAVGEQWPDLGQVPQ
;
A
#
# COMPACT_ATOMS: atom_id res chain seq x y z
N MET A 1 -36.55 -47.29 -17.00
CA MET A 1 -35.20 -47.12 -16.42
C MET A 1 -35.01 -45.62 -16.26
N THR A 2 -35.44 -45.07 -15.13
CA THR A 2 -35.56 -43.62 -14.91
C THR A 2 -35.02 -43.34 -13.52
N ALA A 3 -33.90 -42.63 -13.47
CA ALA A 3 -33.15 -42.35 -12.25
C ALA A 3 -33.89 -41.31 -11.37
N LEU A 4 -34.06 -41.68 -10.10
CA LEU A 4 -34.41 -40.76 -9.01
C LEU A 4 -33.18 -39.88 -8.73
N PHE A 5 -33.30 -38.57 -8.98
CA PHE A 5 -32.33 -37.59 -8.50
C PHE A 5 -32.82 -37.07 -7.14
N ASP A 6 -32.06 -37.42 -6.11
CA ASP A 6 -32.22 -36.96 -4.74
C ASP A 6 -31.80 -35.48 -4.66
N LEU A 7 -32.74 -34.59 -4.30
CA LEU A 7 -32.49 -33.16 -4.15
C LEU A 7 -32.03 -32.88 -2.72
N THR A 8 -30.76 -33.19 -2.42
CA THR A 8 -30.12 -32.65 -1.21
C THR A 8 -29.93 -31.15 -1.39
N THR A 9 -30.79 -30.37 -0.74
CA THR A 9 -30.71 -28.89 -0.73
C THR A 9 -29.42 -28.49 0.01
N PRO A 10 -28.54 -27.65 -0.56
CA PRO A 10 -27.45 -27.11 0.23
C PRO A 10 -28.02 -26.12 1.25
N VAL A 11 -27.82 -26.42 2.53
CA VAL A 11 -27.97 -25.45 3.62
C VAL A 11 -27.01 -24.31 3.35
N VAL A 12 -27.53 -23.18 2.89
CA VAL A 12 -26.81 -21.91 2.83
C VAL A 12 -26.53 -21.51 4.29
N PRO A 13 -25.28 -21.44 4.76
CA PRO A 13 -25.04 -20.85 6.06
C PRO A 13 -25.49 -19.38 6.00
N ALA A 14 -26.31 -19.02 6.99
CA ALA A 14 -26.77 -17.66 7.28
C ALA A 14 -25.61 -16.64 7.20
N PRO A 15 -25.88 -15.37 6.87
CA PRO A 15 -24.85 -14.37 6.66
C PRO A 15 -23.94 -14.30 7.88
N ALA A 16 -22.67 -14.67 7.71
CA ALA A 16 -21.67 -14.45 8.73
C ALA A 16 -21.61 -12.94 8.96
N LEU A 17 -21.95 -12.58 10.20
CA LEU A 17 -21.85 -11.28 10.86
C LEU A 17 -21.12 -10.19 10.06
N ALA A 18 -21.79 -9.05 9.94
CA ALA A 18 -21.13 -7.76 9.74
C ALA A 18 -19.83 -7.68 10.58
N PRO A 19 -18.71 -7.17 10.03
CA PRO A 19 -17.49 -7.05 10.80
C PRO A 19 -17.81 -6.22 12.04
N ALA A 20 -17.49 -6.80 13.20
CA ALA A 20 -17.70 -6.19 14.50
C ALA A 20 -17.16 -4.75 14.47
N ALA A 21 -18.01 -3.80 14.86
CA ALA A 21 -17.53 -2.49 15.26
C ALA A 21 -16.55 -2.69 16.44
N GLY A 22 -15.27 -2.31 16.28
CA GLY A 22 -14.32 -2.38 17.39
C GLY A 22 -12.87 -2.16 17.02
N THR A 23 -12.43 -0.90 17.07
CA THR A 23 -11.08 -0.36 16.81
C THR A 23 -10.79 -0.04 15.34
N THR A 24 -11.03 1.21 14.94
CA THR A 24 -10.46 1.78 13.72
C THR A 24 -8.94 1.60 13.76
N ARG A 25 -8.39 0.76 12.89
CA ARG A 25 -6.94 0.57 12.81
C ARG A 25 -6.28 1.88 12.38
N PRO A 26 -5.14 2.24 12.98
CA PRO A 26 -4.40 3.45 12.60
C PRO A 26 -4.16 3.44 11.08
N THR A 27 -4.58 4.53 10.45
CA THR A 27 -4.44 4.76 9.02
C THR A 27 -3.75 6.09 8.82
N PHE A 28 -2.66 6.11 8.07
CA PHE A 28 -1.91 7.31 7.79
C PHE A 28 -1.83 7.56 6.29
N THR A 29 -1.81 8.84 5.92
CA THR A 29 -1.58 9.28 4.54
C THR A 29 -0.23 9.96 4.46
N ILE A 30 0.62 9.46 3.58
CA ILE A 30 1.98 9.94 3.34
C ILE A 30 2.01 10.45 1.91
N ALA A 31 2.04 11.77 1.75
CA ALA A 31 2.07 12.40 0.44
C ALA A 31 3.48 12.93 0.17
N LEU A 32 4.20 12.31 -0.76
CA LEU A 32 5.53 12.78 -1.15
C LEU A 32 5.44 14.21 -1.71
N PRO A 33 6.50 15.03 -1.66
CA PRO A 33 6.49 16.35 -2.28
C PRO A 33 6.09 16.30 -3.77
N THR A 34 5.36 17.32 -4.24
CA THR A 34 5.00 17.42 -5.66
C THR A 34 6.23 17.70 -6.51
N GLY A 35 6.29 17.12 -7.72
CA GLY A 35 7.41 17.38 -8.64
C GLY A 35 8.67 16.55 -8.39
N VAL A 36 8.67 15.68 -7.38
CA VAL A 36 9.69 14.63 -7.24
C VAL A 36 9.75 13.82 -8.53
N LYS A 37 10.96 13.60 -9.05
CA LYS A 37 11.14 12.88 -10.30
C LYS A 37 10.85 11.39 -10.09
N LEU A 38 9.80 10.91 -10.75
CA LEU A 38 9.33 9.54 -10.64
C LEU A 38 10.01 8.61 -11.66
N LEU A 39 10.14 7.35 -11.27
CA LEU A 39 10.48 6.21 -12.11
C LEU A 39 9.23 5.59 -12.75
N ASN A 40 9.32 5.30 -14.04
CA ASN A 40 8.31 4.53 -14.76
C ASN A 40 8.94 3.21 -15.27
N SER A 41 8.24 2.09 -15.14
CA SER A 41 8.70 0.76 -15.56
C SER A 41 9.06 0.68 -17.05
N ASN A 42 8.45 1.53 -17.88
CA ASN A 42 8.74 1.60 -19.31
C ASN A 42 10.05 2.35 -19.61
N GLN A 43 10.60 3.08 -18.64
CA GLN A 43 11.89 3.76 -18.80
C GLN A 43 13.00 2.73 -18.58
N ARG A 44 13.58 2.24 -19.68
CA ARG A 44 14.76 1.34 -19.68
C ARG A 44 16.03 2.10 -19.30
N LEU A 45 16.04 2.68 -18.10
CA LEU A 45 17.17 3.47 -17.59
C LEU A 45 18.36 2.57 -17.25
N HIS A 46 19.56 3.09 -17.46
CA HIS A 46 20.78 2.51 -16.92
C HIS A 46 20.76 2.49 -15.37
N HIS A 47 21.49 1.57 -14.75
CA HIS A 47 21.44 1.35 -13.30
C HIS A 47 21.82 2.59 -12.48
N ALA A 48 22.84 3.35 -12.89
CA ALA A 48 23.27 4.54 -12.17
C ALA A 48 22.18 5.65 -12.06
N PRO A 49 21.58 6.14 -13.16
CA PRO A 49 20.50 7.12 -13.06
C PRO A 49 19.25 6.55 -12.38
N LYS A 50 18.96 5.25 -12.55
CA LYS A 50 17.87 4.58 -11.83
C LYS A 50 18.09 4.65 -10.32
N GLY A 51 19.29 4.28 -9.84
CA GLY A 51 19.65 4.31 -8.43
C GLY A 51 19.54 5.71 -7.81
N LYS A 52 19.99 6.75 -8.53
CA LYS A 52 19.84 8.15 -8.08
C LYS A 52 18.38 8.54 -7.88
N LEU A 53 17.49 8.13 -8.78
CA LEU A 53 16.05 8.40 -8.67
C LEU A 53 15.41 7.60 -7.54
N THR A 54 15.76 6.32 -7.40
CA THR A 54 15.31 5.48 -6.27
C THR A 54 15.70 6.12 -4.93
N HIS A 55 16.95 6.55 -4.76
CA HIS A 55 17.40 7.22 -3.53
C HIS A 55 16.63 8.52 -3.26
N ALA A 56 16.40 9.34 -4.29
CA ALA A 56 15.62 10.58 -4.13
C ALA A 56 14.17 10.31 -3.71
N LEU A 57 13.55 9.24 -4.22
CA LEU A 57 12.20 8.83 -3.85
C LEU A 57 12.13 8.29 -2.41
N ARG A 58 13.11 7.48 -1.99
CA ARG A 58 13.23 7.01 -0.61
C ARG A 58 13.36 8.18 0.37
N ALA A 59 14.26 9.11 0.06
CA ALA A 59 14.46 10.32 0.87
C ALA A 59 13.19 11.16 0.98
N ALA A 60 12.49 11.39 -0.13
CA ALA A 60 11.23 12.11 -0.16
C ALA A 60 10.11 11.44 0.66
N ALA A 61 10.10 10.10 0.71
CA ALA A 61 9.15 9.36 1.54
C ALA A 61 9.48 9.47 3.04
N MET A 62 10.76 9.36 3.42
CA MET A 62 11.20 9.58 4.80
C MET A 62 10.90 11.00 5.27
N GLU A 63 11.16 12.01 4.42
CA GLU A 63 10.81 13.41 4.70
C GLU A 63 9.30 13.56 4.93
N ALA A 64 8.47 13.02 4.04
CA ALA A 64 7.01 13.08 4.19
C ALA A 64 6.49 12.36 5.45
N VAL A 65 7.19 11.35 5.95
CA VAL A 65 6.91 10.74 7.26
C VAL A 65 7.30 11.69 8.39
N GLY A 66 8.51 12.26 8.33
CA GLY A 66 9.03 13.22 9.32
C GLY A 66 8.18 14.48 9.47
N GLU A 67 7.54 14.91 8.39
CA GLU A 67 6.63 16.07 8.37
C GLU A 67 5.23 15.76 8.89
N ASN A 68 4.88 14.48 9.16
CA ASN A 68 3.56 14.10 9.65
C ASN A 68 3.59 13.93 11.19
N PRO A 69 3.05 14.88 11.97
CA PRO A 69 3.18 14.87 13.43
C PRO A 69 2.54 13.63 14.08
N ALA A 70 1.36 13.22 13.60
CA ALA A 70 0.65 12.06 14.13
C ALA A 70 1.41 10.75 13.86
N LEU A 71 2.09 10.66 12.72
CA LEU A 71 2.92 9.51 12.37
C LEU A 71 4.19 9.48 13.23
N MET A 72 4.82 10.64 13.45
CA MET A 72 6.00 10.76 14.29
C MET A 72 5.72 10.46 15.76
N GLU A 73 4.58 10.88 16.29
CA GLU A 73 4.12 10.52 17.63
C GLU A 73 3.91 9.00 17.75
N ALA A 74 3.23 8.40 16.77
CA ALA A 74 3.01 6.95 16.75
C ALA A 74 4.33 6.16 16.65
N LEU A 75 5.27 6.60 15.82
CA LEU A 75 6.62 6.01 15.72
C LEU A 75 7.39 6.14 17.03
N ALA A 76 7.30 7.29 17.71
CA ALA A 76 7.95 7.47 19.00
C ALA A 76 7.39 6.52 20.07
N ALA A 77 6.07 6.27 20.06
CA ALA A 77 5.42 5.33 20.95
C ALA A 77 5.75 3.86 20.64
N ALA A 78 6.06 3.52 19.39
CA ALA A 78 6.38 2.16 18.96
C ALA A 78 7.83 1.73 19.25
N LYS A 79 8.74 2.68 19.48
CA LYS A 79 10.17 2.38 19.69
C LYS A 79 10.39 1.42 20.87
N PRO A 80 11.33 0.45 20.74
CA PRO A 80 12.31 0.31 19.65
C PRO A 80 11.82 -0.48 18.42
N GLY A 81 10.56 -0.93 18.38
CA GLY A 81 10.01 -1.73 17.29
C GLY A 81 9.44 -0.91 16.13
N PRO A 82 8.97 -1.58 15.06
CA PRO A 82 8.27 -0.93 13.95
C PRO A 82 6.88 -0.44 14.39
N LEU A 83 6.34 0.56 13.69
CA LEU A 83 4.97 1.02 13.94
C LEU A 83 3.92 -0.06 13.63
N PHE A 84 4.15 -0.83 12.56
CA PHE A 84 3.28 -1.91 12.13
C PHE A 84 4.06 -3.22 12.01
N GLU A 85 3.55 -4.28 12.63
CA GLU A 85 4.00 -5.64 12.35
C GLU A 85 3.55 -6.10 10.95
N ARG A 86 2.31 -5.73 10.57
CA ARG A 86 1.75 -5.95 9.24
C ARG A 86 0.90 -4.77 8.79
N ALA A 87 0.93 -4.46 7.50
CA ALA A 87 0.16 -3.36 6.94
C ALA A 87 -0.36 -3.64 5.52
N HIS A 88 -1.40 -2.91 5.13
CA HIS A 88 -1.82 -2.75 3.75
C HIS A 88 -1.48 -1.34 3.25
N ILE A 89 -1.02 -1.23 1.99
CA ILE A 89 -0.79 0.05 1.34
C ILE A 89 -1.68 0.20 0.10
N LEU A 90 -2.41 1.32 0.05
CA LEU A 90 -3.00 1.87 -1.15
C LEU A 90 -2.07 2.94 -1.73
N GLY A 91 -1.54 2.70 -2.92
CA GLY A 91 -0.70 3.66 -3.65
C GLY A 91 -1.55 4.51 -4.60
N ILE A 92 -1.51 5.83 -4.49
CA ILE A 92 -2.24 6.75 -5.37
C ILE A 92 -1.25 7.58 -6.18
N TYR A 93 -1.29 7.41 -7.51
CA TYR A 93 -0.53 8.25 -8.43
C TYR A 93 -1.37 9.44 -8.87
N ARG A 94 -0.93 10.65 -8.56
CA ARG A 94 -1.54 11.91 -9.04
C ARG A 94 -0.74 12.43 -10.25
N PRO A 95 -1.27 12.33 -11.48
CA PRO A 95 -0.53 12.70 -12.68
C PRO A 95 -0.36 14.21 -12.84
N ARG A 96 0.71 14.61 -13.57
CA ARG A 96 0.96 16.00 -13.96
C ARG A 96 0.15 16.44 -15.19
N SER A 97 -0.03 15.54 -16.16
CA SER A 97 -0.67 15.81 -17.45
C SER A 97 -1.97 15.04 -17.61
N VAL A 98 -2.84 15.55 -18.49
CA VAL A 98 -4.06 14.85 -18.92
C VAL A 98 -3.66 13.82 -19.98
N GLY A 99 -4.05 12.56 -19.79
CA GLY A 99 -3.75 11.49 -20.73
C GLY A 99 -4.00 10.12 -20.11
N ARG A 100 -4.04 9.09 -20.96
CA ARG A 100 -4.14 7.70 -20.51
C ARG A 100 -2.89 7.37 -19.70
N CYS A 101 -3.10 7.00 -18.43
CA CYS A 101 -2.03 6.62 -17.54
C CYS A 101 -2.43 5.35 -16.80
N ASP A 102 -1.61 4.32 -16.91
CA ASP A 102 -1.72 3.12 -16.10
C ASP A 102 -0.90 3.30 -14.80
N PRO A 103 -1.53 3.27 -13.61
CA PRO A 103 -0.84 3.35 -12.33
C PRO A 103 0.24 2.27 -12.16
N ALA A 104 0.05 1.07 -12.71
CA ALA A 104 1.00 -0.04 -12.55
C ALA A 104 2.39 0.28 -13.14
N ASN A 105 2.45 1.14 -14.16
CA ASN A 105 3.71 1.58 -14.74
C ASN A 105 4.57 2.41 -13.77
N TRP A 106 3.99 2.91 -12.69
CA TRP A 106 4.71 3.67 -11.66
C TRP A 106 5.15 2.80 -10.48
N TYR A 107 4.96 1.48 -10.56
CA TYR A 107 5.40 0.55 -9.52
C TYR A 107 6.85 0.75 -9.07
N PRO A 108 7.85 1.00 -9.95
CA PRO A 108 9.22 1.27 -9.49
C PRO A 108 9.33 2.49 -8.58
N SER A 109 8.46 3.48 -8.75
CA SER A 109 8.41 4.62 -7.83
C SER A 109 7.70 4.30 -6.53
N PHE A 110 6.58 3.56 -6.59
CA PHE A 110 5.89 3.11 -5.38
C PHE A 110 6.78 2.23 -4.52
N LYS A 111 7.51 1.28 -5.12
CA LYS A 111 8.49 0.45 -4.41
C LYS A 111 9.55 1.30 -3.73
N ALA A 112 10.11 2.30 -4.42
CA ALA A 112 11.08 3.22 -3.82
C ALA A 112 10.48 4.08 -2.68
N ALA A 113 9.20 4.42 -2.75
CA ALA A 113 8.53 5.13 -1.66
C ALA A 113 8.23 4.21 -0.46
N VAL A 114 7.80 2.96 -0.71
CA VAL A 114 7.58 1.91 0.30
C VAL A 114 8.88 1.63 1.06
N ASP A 115 9.95 1.39 0.31
CA ASP A 115 11.31 1.30 0.80
C ASP A 115 11.70 2.45 1.76
N GLY A 116 11.35 3.69 1.42
CA GLY A 116 11.64 4.85 2.27
C GLY A 116 10.79 4.92 3.55
N ILE A 117 9.55 4.42 3.53
CA ILE A 117 8.75 4.35 4.77
C ILE A 117 9.19 3.19 5.68
N VAL A 118 9.74 2.11 5.12
CA VAL A 118 10.43 1.06 5.88
C VAL A 118 11.66 1.64 6.57
N ASP A 119 12.50 2.40 5.84
CA ASP A 119 13.65 3.11 6.43
C ASP A 119 13.25 4.06 7.58
N ALA A 120 12.04 4.64 7.49
CA ALA A 120 11.49 5.51 8.53
C ALA A 120 10.93 4.76 9.76
N GLY A 121 10.93 3.43 9.75
CA GLY A 121 10.51 2.57 10.87
C GLY A 121 9.02 2.22 10.89
N LEU A 122 8.29 2.40 9.79
CA LEU A 122 6.86 2.03 9.77
C LEU A 122 6.65 0.52 9.79
N LEU A 123 7.55 -0.24 9.18
CA LEU A 123 7.57 -1.70 9.06
C LEU A 123 9.02 -2.15 9.19
N ASP A 124 9.26 -3.40 9.62
CA ASP A 124 10.62 -3.97 9.65
C ASP A 124 11.15 -4.30 8.24
N ASP A 125 10.26 -4.69 7.32
CA ASP A 125 10.57 -5.01 5.93
C ASP A 125 9.29 -4.89 5.08
N ASP A 126 9.43 -4.87 3.75
CA ASP A 126 8.32 -4.78 2.80
C ASP A 126 7.96 -6.09 2.08
N ASP A 127 8.43 -7.22 2.62
CA ASP A 127 8.11 -8.53 2.09
C ASP A 127 6.63 -8.92 2.24
N HIS A 128 6.24 -9.99 1.56
CA HIS A 128 4.86 -10.50 1.53
C HIS A 128 4.31 -10.92 2.91
N THR A 129 5.15 -11.11 3.93
CA THR A 129 4.70 -11.48 5.28
C THR A 129 4.25 -10.26 6.07
N ARG A 130 4.88 -9.10 5.82
CA ARG A 130 4.67 -7.84 6.52
C ARG A 130 3.80 -6.85 5.73
N LEU A 131 3.88 -6.86 4.41
CA LEU A 131 3.21 -5.89 3.58
C LEU A 131 2.28 -6.53 2.53
N VAL A 132 1.05 -6.02 2.47
CA VAL A 132 0.10 -6.29 1.39
C VAL A 132 -0.03 -5.06 0.49
N GLY A 133 0.08 -5.24 -0.83
CA GLY A 133 0.07 -4.17 -1.83
C GLY A 133 1.49 -3.85 -2.35
N PRO A 134 1.78 -2.60 -2.76
CA PRO A 134 0.88 -1.45 -2.82
C PRO A 134 -0.18 -1.60 -3.92
N ASP A 135 -1.45 -1.40 -3.57
CA ASP A 135 -2.55 -1.38 -4.53
C ASP A 135 -2.58 -0.04 -5.25
N MET A 136 -2.20 -0.02 -6.52
CA MET A 136 -2.01 1.23 -7.27
C MET A 136 -3.32 1.73 -7.89
N ARG A 137 -3.67 2.99 -7.61
CA ARG A 137 -4.83 3.70 -8.17
C ARG A 137 -4.42 5.03 -8.78
N LEU A 138 -5.21 5.50 -9.73
CA LEU A 138 -5.05 6.84 -10.31
C LEU A 138 -5.81 7.85 -9.45
N GLY A 139 -5.13 8.92 -9.06
CA GLY A 139 -5.71 10.05 -8.34
C GLY A 139 -5.97 11.26 -9.25
N ARG A 140 -6.46 12.35 -8.64
CA ARG A 140 -6.67 13.62 -9.34
C ARG A 140 -5.35 14.19 -9.88
N LYS A 141 -5.45 14.93 -10.99
CA LYS A 141 -4.33 15.71 -11.54
C LYS A 141 -3.88 16.78 -10.55
N ILE A 142 -2.56 16.99 -10.47
CA ILE A 142 -1.97 18.12 -9.74
C ILE A 142 -0.75 18.67 -10.48
N LYS A 143 -0.36 19.92 -10.18
CA LYS A 143 0.89 20.49 -10.70
C LYS A 143 2.08 19.69 -10.16
N GLY A 144 3.06 19.39 -11.02
CA GLY A 144 4.26 18.62 -10.67
C GLY A 144 4.08 17.10 -10.65
N GLY A 145 2.87 16.59 -10.41
CA GLY A 145 2.62 15.17 -10.17
C GLY A 145 3.12 14.72 -8.79
N GLN A 146 2.58 13.62 -8.27
CA GLN A 146 2.87 13.17 -6.90
C GLN A 146 2.46 11.72 -6.67
N LEU A 147 3.14 11.10 -5.70
CA LEU A 147 2.72 9.83 -5.11
C LEU A 147 2.18 10.06 -3.71
N VAL A 148 1.13 9.30 -3.40
CA VAL A 148 0.60 9.21 -2.04
C VAL A 148 0.49 7.75 -1.66
N LEU A 149 0.96 7.43 -0.46
CA LEU A 149 0.74 6.15 0.18
C LEU A 149 -0.30 6.34 1.27
N VAL A 150 -1.36 5.54 1.24
CA VAL A 150 -2.27 5.41 2.38
C VAL A 150 -1.95 4.05 3.00
N ILE A 151 -1.43 4.06 4.22
CA ILE A 151 -1.04 2.85 4.95
C ILE A 151 -2.01 2.60 6.09
N ARG A 152 -2.46 1.36 6.24
CA ARG A 152 -3.34 0.90 7.32
C ARG A 152 -2.69 -0.30 8.00
N GLY A 153 -2.57 -0.25 9.32
CA GLY A 153 -2.14 -1.41 10.10
C GLY A 153 -3.16 -2.55 10.01
N LEU A 154 -2.67 -3.78 9.86
CA LEU A 154 -3.47 -5.01 9.84
C LEU A 154 -3.31 -5.76 11.16
N ALA A 155 -4.39 -6.36 11.64
CA ALA A 155 -4.31 -7.23 12.82
C ALA A 155 -3.55 -8.54 12.50
N VAL A 156 -3.10 -9.23 13.55
CA VAL A 156 -2.61 -10.61 13.44
C VAL A 156 -3.71 -11.48 12.81
N GLY A 157 -3.38 -12.16 11.71
CA GLY A 157 -4.32 -13.00 10.96
C GLY A 157 -5.32 -12.25 10.06
N GLU A 158 -5.37 -10.90 10.09
CA GLU A 158 -6.18 -10.13 9.14
C GLU A 158 -5.61 -10.32 7.72
N GLN A 159 -6.49 -10.68 6.78
CA GLN A 159 -6.18 -10.75 5.36
C GLN A 159 -6.73 -9.53 4.63
N TRP A 160 -6.03 -9.11 3.57
CA TRP A 160 -6.45 -7.99 2.75
C TRP A 160 -6.29 -8.29 1.26
N PRO A 161 -7.30 -7.98 0.43
CA PRO A 161 -8.69 -7.81 0.83
C PRO A 161 -9.22 -9.12 1.44
N ASP A 162 -10.24 -9.05 2.30
CA ASP A 162 -10.88 -10.26 2.82
C ASP A 162 -11.75 -10.88 1.71
N LEU A 163 -11.11 -11.68 0.86
CA LEU A 163 -11.75 -12.40 -0.24
C LEU A 163 -12.13 -13.84 0.15
N GLY A 164 -12.02 -14.20 1.44
CA GLY A 164 -12.12 -15.57 1.91
C GLY A 164 -10.89 -16.41 1.58
N GLN A 165 -11.03 -17.75 1.56
CA GLN A 165 -9.93 -18.64 1.23
C GLN A 165 -9.51 -18.47 -0.23
N VAL A 166 -8.33 -17.90 -0.45
CA VAL A 166 -7.65 -17.93 -1.74
C VAL A 166 -6.88 -19.25 -1.85
N PRO A 167 -7.03 -20.03 -2.94
CA PRO A 167 -6.19 -21.20 -3.17
C PRO A 167 -4.71 -20.80 -3.18
N GLN A 168 -3.89 -21.53 -2.43
CA GLN A 168 -2.43 -21.38 -2.44
C GLN A 168 -1.83 -21.96 -3.72
#